data_AF-A0A7W2QBE6-F1
#
_entry.id   AF-A0A7W2QBE6-F1
#
_cell.length_a   1.000
_cell.length_b   1.000
_cell.length_c   1.000
_cell.angle_alpha   90.00
_cell.angle_beta   90.00
_cell.angle_gamma   90.00
#
_symmetry.space_group_name_H-M   'P 1'
#
loop_
_entity.id
_entity.type
_entity.pdbx_description
1 polymer ?
#
loop_
_entity_poly.entity_id
_entity_poly.type
_entity_poly.pdbx_seq_one_letter_code
_entity_poly.pdbx_strand_id
1 'polypeptide(L)'
;MTDQNLADDQAVCVPRYAFEALAAYVPLGEDTVGIMLLLLMRMDRNRAVKIDTHLLPRFFTIRRDRLEYALSLVIKYGWVQEVDEKEMQDGWLICVVHPAFLHSDYKSLKLVLSGNRLFGDCV
;
A
#
# COMPACT_ATOMS: atom_id res chain seq x y z
N MET A 1 -36.94 21.30 9.15
CA MET A 1 -36.26 20.01 9.33
C MET A 1 -35.34 19.82 8.13
N THR A 2 -34.08 20.18 8.28
CA THR A 2 -33.04 20.00 7.26
C THR A 2 -31.83 19.48 8.01
N ASP A 3 -31.89 18.22 8.41
CA ASP A 3 -30.70 17.53 8.89
C ASP A 3 -29.87 17.14 7.66
N GLN A 4 -28.91 18.03 7.44
CA GLN A 4 -27.62 17.85 6.81
C GLN A 4 -27.27 16.38 6.49
N ASN A 5 -27.32 16.05 5.20
CA ASN A 5 -26.34 15.15 4.60
C ASN A 5 -24.97 15.81 4.79
N LEU A 6 -24.37 15.64 5.97
CA LEU A 6 -22.93 15.76 6.13
C LEU A 6 -22.35 14.71 5.20
N ALA A 7 -21.90 15.16 4.04
CA ALA A 7 -20.95 14.43 3.22
C ALA A 7 -19.94 13.86 4.21
N ASP A 8 -19.94 12.53 4.36
CA ASP A 8 -18.96 11.77 5.14
C ASP A 8 -17.61 12.43 4.87
N ASP A 9 -17.10 13.18 5.84
CA ASP A 9 -15.78 13.80 5.75
C ASP A 9 -14.86 12.63 5.42
N GLN A 10 -14.39 12.56 4.17
CA GLN A 10 -13.44 11.56 3.69
C GLN A 10 -12.07 11.90 4.28
N ALA A 11 -12.00 11.96 5.61
CA ALA A 11 -10.76 12.03 6.34
C ALA A 11 -10.02 10.72 6.07
N VAL A 12 -9.00 10.80 5.20
CA VAL A 12 -8.06 9.71 4.98
C VAL A 12 -7.35 9.48 6.30
N CYS A 13 -7.64 8.35 6.96
CA CYS A 13 -6.99 7.99 8.20
C CYS A 13 -5.55 7.61 7.89
N VAL A 14 -4.63 8.56 8.04
CA VAL A 14 -3.20 8.29 7.88
C VAL A 14 -2.71 7.58 9.14
N PRO A 15 -2.12 6.38 9.03
CA PRO A 15 -1.58 5.69 10.18
C PRO A 15 -0.57 6.53 10.96
N ARG A 16 -0.61 6.43 12.28
CA ARG A 16 0.27 7.18 13.18
C ARG A 16 1.76 7.00 12.88
N TYR A 17 2.15 5.81 12.40
CA TYR A 17 3.53 5.46 12.09
C TYR A 17 3.78 5.28 10.58
N ALA A 18 2.95 5.90 9.73
CA ALA A 18 3.07 5.78 8.29
C ALA A 18 4.45 6.27 7.81
N PHE A 19 4.98 7.35 8.40
CA PHE A 19 6.28 7.87 8.03
C PHE A 19 7.42 6.90 8.36
N GLU A 20 7.43 6.31 9.54
CA GLU A 20 8.43 5.31 9.96
C GLU A 20 8.32 4.03 9.14
N ALA A 21 7.10 3.61 8.81
CA ALA A 21 6.87 2.48 7.92
C ALA A 21 7.48 2.78 6.53
N LEU A 22 7.15 3.92 5.92
CA LEU A 22 7.68 4.30 4.60
C LEU A 22 9.21 4.47 4.63
N ALA A 23 9.76 5.11 5.67
CA ALA A 23 11.19 5.30 5.86
C ALA A 23 11.95 3.97 5.92
N ALA A 24 11.35 2.92 6.50
CA ALA A 24 11.95 1.59 6.55
C ALA A 24 12.10 0.93 5.16
N TYR A 25 11.37 1.42 4.15
CA TYR A 25 11.35 0.89 2.78
C TYR A 25 11.97 1.83 1.73
N VAL A 26 12.51 2.99 2.13
CA VAL A 26 13.29 3.87 1.23
C VAL A 26 14.38 3.12 0.43
N PRO A 27 15.10 2.12 1.00
CA PRO A 27 16.06 1.33 0.24
C PRO A 27 15.46 0.52 -0.94
N LEU A 28 14.14 0.30 -0.96
CA LEU A 28 13.44 -0.38 -2.07
C LEU A 28 13.16 0.55 -3.26
N GLY A 29 13.54 1.83 -3.17
CA GLY A 29 13.37 2.81 -4.23
C GLY A 29 12.08 3.61 -4.14
N GLU A 30 12.11 4.78 -4.79
CA GLU A 30 11.05 5.79 -4.75
C GLU A 30 9.73 5.27 -5.33
N ASP A 31 9.77 4.43 -6.37
CA ASP A 31 8.56 3.85 -6.98
C ASP A 31 7.78 3.01 -5.97
N THR A 32 8.49 2.15 -5.23
CA THR A 32 7.91 1.26 -4.23
C THR A 32 7.26 2.06 -3.12
N VAL A 33 7.94 3.09 -2.61
CA VAL A 33 7.40 4.00 -1.58
C VAL A 33 6.20 4.77 -2.12
N GLY A 34 6.23 5.19 -3.39
CA GLY A 34 5.12 5.85 -4.07
C GLY A 34 3.87 4.98 -4.15
N ILE A 35 4.03 3.68 -4.45
CA ILE A 35 2.92 2.72 -4.43
C ILE A 35 2.40 2.50 -3.01
N MET A 36 3.28 2.38 -2.00
CA MET A 36 2.85 2.25 -0.60
C MET A 36 2.00 3.45 -0.16
N LEU A 37 2.41 4.67 -0.51
CA LEU A 37 1.62 5.88 -0.27
C LEU A 37 0.27 5.84 -0.99
N LEU A 38 0.25 5.39 -2.23
CA LEU A 38 -0.99 5.27 -3.00
C LEU A 38 -1.98 4.30 -2.35
N LEU A 39 -1.51 3.17 -1.84
CA LEU A 39 -2.35 2.21 -1.13
C LEU A 39 -2.98 2.86 0.10
N LEU A 40 -2.21 3.59 0.91
CA LEU A 40 -2.71 4.30 2.08
C LEU A 40 -3.73 5.40 1.71
N MET A 41 -3.56 6.07 0.59
CA MET A 41 -4.49 7.11 0.12
C MET A 41 -5.78 6.55 -0.48
N ARG A 42 -5.74 5.34 -1.06
CA ARG A 42 -6.85 4.74 -1.80
C ARG A 42 -7.61 3.69 -1.01
N MET A 43 -7.12 3.28 0.15
CA MET A 43 -7.79 2.30 0.99
C MET A 43 -9.10 2.85 1.57
N ASP A 44 -10.10 1.99 1.66
CA ASP A 44 -11.35 2.28 2.35
C ASP A 44 -11.27 1.94 3.86
N ARG A 45 -12.40 2.06 4.56
CA ARG A 45 -12.51 1.71 6.00
C ARG A 45 -12.23 0.23 6.29
N ASN A 46 -12.33 -0.65 5.28
CA ASN A 46 -12.02 -2.08 5.37
C ASN A 46 -10.59 -2.41 4.93
N ARG A 47 -9.75 -1.39 4.66
CA ARG A 47 -8.37 -1.51 4.15
C ARG A 47 -8.30 -2.02 2.71
N ALA A 48 -9.44 -2.12 2.03
CA ALA A 48 -9.51 -2.58 0.66
C ALA A 48 -9.13 -1.45 -0.28
N VAL A 49 -8.34 -1.79 -1.31
CA VAL A 49 -7.85 -0.88 -2.34
C VAL A 49 -8.26 -1.41 -3.70
N LYS A 50 -8.75 -0.52 -4.56
CA LYS A 50 -9.00 -0.79 -5.98
C LYS A 50 -8.40 0.30 -6.85
N ILE A 51 -7.45 -0.08 -7.71
CA ILE A 51 -6.69 0.83 -8.56
C ILE A 51 -6.52 0.24 -9.97
N ASP A 52 -6.76 1.06 -11.00
CA ASP A 52 -6.43 0.73 -12.38
C ASP A 52 -4.90 0.90 -12.61
N THR A 53 -4.20 -0.21 -12.82
CA THR A 53 -2.75 -0.25 -13.00
C THR A 53 -2.30 0.27 -14.36
N HIS A 54 -3.19 0.36 -15.36
CA HIS A 54 -2.85 0.94 -16.66
C HIS A 54 -2.66 2.46 -16.59
N LEU A 55 -3.29 3.11 -15.62
CA LEU A 55 -3.18 4.56 -15.41
C LEU A 55 -1.96 4.95 -14.57
N LEU A 56 -1.45 4.03 -13.75
CA LEU A 56 -0.33 4.31 -12.82
C LEU A 56 0.97 4.74 -13.51
N PRO A 57 1.42 4.13 -14.63
CA PRO A 57 2.63 4.60 -15.31
C PRO A 57 2.53 6.08 -15.71
N ARG A 58 1.34 6.53 -16.10
CA ARG A 58 1.09 7.93 -16.47
C ARG A 58 1.07 8.85 -15.25
N PHE A 59 0.41 8.46 -14.16
CA PHE A 59 0.32 9.30 -12.96
C PHE A 59 1.64 9.41 -12.21
N PHE A 60 2.41 8.33 -12.16
CA PHE A 60 3.71 8.30 -11.48
C PHE A 60 4.86 8.72 -12.42
N THR A 61 4.60 8.90 -13.71
CA THR A 61 5.63 9.15 -14.73
C THR A 61 6.73 8.06 -14.69
N ILE A 62 6.32 6.81 -14.43
CA ILE A 62 7.21 5.65 -14.36
C ILE A 62 6.96 4.71 -15.53
N ARG A 63 8.00 3.96 -15.92
CA ARG A 63 7.85 2.90 -16.91
C ARG A 63 7.06 1.72 -16.33
N ARG A 64 6.40 0.97 -17.20
CA ARG A 64 5.57 -0.18 -16.81
C ARG A 64 6.35 -1.29 -16.11
N ASP A 65 7.57 -1.59 -16.56
CA ASP A 65 8.45 -2.57 -15.94
C ASP A 65 8.83 -2.20 -14.50
N ARG A 66 9.09 -0.89 -14.26
CA ARG A 66 9.38 -0.36 -12.93
C ARG A 66 8.17 -0.43 -12.01
N LEU A 67 6.98 -0.14 -12.54
CA LEU A 67 5.73 -0.29 -11.80
C LEU A 67 5.49 -1.75 -11.39
N GLU A 68 5.61 -2.68 -12.33
CA GLU A 68 5.40 -4.11 -12.08
C GLU A 68 6.40 -4.63 -11.03
N TYR A 69 7.66 -4.19 -11.12
CA TYR A 69 8.66 -4.48 -10.10
C TYR A 69 8.29 -3.89 -8.73
N ALA A 70 7.92 -2.61 -8.66
CA ALA A 70 7.51 -1.97 -7.41
C ALA A 70 6.30 -2.66 -6.77
N LEU A 71 5.28 -3.03 -7.56
CA LEU A 71 4.13 -3.80 -7.10
C LEU A 71 4.56 -5.16 -6.53
N SER A 72 5.46 -5.87 -7.22
CA SER A 72 5.99 -7.14 -6.72
C SER A 72 6.70 -7.00 -5.38
N LEU A 73 7.42 -5.90 -5.16
CA LEU A 73 8.09 -5.63 -3.89
C LEU A 73 7.10 -5.34 -2.77
N VAL A 74 6.07 -4.52 -3.04
CA VAL A 74 5.01 -4.24 -2.06
C VAL A 74 4.32 -5.53 -1.60
N ILE A 75 4.04 -6.45 -2.53
CA ILE A 75 3.49 -7.77 -2.21
C ILE A 75 4.48 -8.61 -1.41
N LYS A 76 5.71 -8.76 -1.91
CA LYS A 76 6.77 -9.58 -1.29
C LYS A 76 7.08 -9.14 0.14
N TYR A 77 7.09 -7.83 0.40
CA TYR A 77 7.39 -7.26 1.71
C TYR A 77 6.17 -7.13 2.63
N GLY A 78 5.06 -7.79 2.31
CA GLY A 78 3.92 -7.98 3.20
C GLY A 78 3.11 -6.72 3.49
N TRP A 79 3.19 -5.71 2.62
CA TRP A 79 2.35 -4.51 2.73
C TRP A 79 0.88 -4.80 2.44
N VAL A 80 0.64 -5.77 1.58
CA VAL A 80 -0.69 -6.30 1.27
C VAL A 80 -0.85 -7.68 1.88
N GLN A 81 -1.99 -7.87 2.54
CA GLN A 81 -2.39 -9.13 3.16
C GLN A 81 -2.98 -10.09 2.12
N GLU A 82 -3.76 -9.54 1.18
CA GLU A 82 -4.46 -10.27 0.13
C GLU A 82 -4.40 -9.47 -1.17
N VAL A 83 -4.26 -10.18 -2.29
CA VAL A 83 -4.27 -9.64 -3.66
C VAL A 83 -5.13 -10.56 -4.53
N ASP A 84 -5.98 -9.97 -5.36
CA ASP A 84 -6.65 -10.70 -6.44
C ASP A 84 -5.72 -10.76 -7.66
N GLU A 85 -5.02 -11.88 -7.81
CA GLU A 85 -4.06 -12.08 -8.90
C GLU A 85 -4.73 -12.12 -10.28
N LYS A 86 -5.99 -12.54 -10.35
CA LYS A 86 -6.72 -12.64 -11.62
C LYS A 86 -7.07 -11.25 -12.13
N GLU A 87 -7.63 -10.41 -11.26
CA GLU A 87 -7.93 -9.02 -11.61
C GLU A 87 -6.66 -8.22 -11.94
N MET A 88 -5.52 -8.57 -11.34
CA MET A 88 -4.23 -7.97 -11.65
C MET A 88 -3.78 -8.24 -13.10
N GLN A 89 -4.08 -9.42 -13.64
CA GLN A 89 -3.83 -9.72 -15.06
C GLN A 89 -4.71 -8.89 -15.99
N ASP A 90 -5.92 -8.53 -15.53
CA ASP A 90 -6.88 -7.68 -16.24
C ASP A 90 -6.61 -6.18 -16.04
N GLY A 91 -5.48 -5.83 -15.42
CA GLY A 91 -5.04 -4.45 -15.24
C GLY A 91 -5.50 -3.78 -13.95
N TRP A 92 -6.10 -4.50 -13.01
CA TRP A 92 -6.61 -3.95 -11.75
C TRP A 92 -5.84 -4.46 -10.54
N LEU A 93 -5.30 -3.54 -9.74
CA LEU A 93 -4.81 -3.88 -8.40
C LEU A 93 -6.00 -3.85 -7.44
N ILE A 94 -6.45 -5.04 -7.04
CA ILE A 94 -7.42 -5.23 -5.97
C ILE A 94 -6.72 -5.95 -4.82
N CYS A 95 -6.59 -5.26 -3.69
CA CYS A 95 -5.83 -5.78 -2.55
C CYS A 95 -6.34 -5.28 -1.20
N VAL A 96 -5.93 -5.94 -0.13
CA VAL A 96 -6.18 -5.52 1.26
C VAL A 96 -4.87 -5.13 1.92
N VAL A 97 -4.76 -3.89 2.41
CA VAL A 97 -3.56 -3.41 3.11
C VAL A 97 -3.44 -4.10 4.48
N HIS A 98 -2.23 -4.54 4.83
CA HIS A 98 -1.97 -5.26 6.08
C HIS A 98 -2.27 -4.37 7.31
N PRO A 99 -2.98 -4.87 8.34
CA PRO A 99 -3.54 -4.02 9.38
C PRO A 99 -2.46 -3.43 10.30
N ALA A 100 -1.26 -4.02 10.31
CA ALA A 100 -0.15 -3.49 11.09
C ALA A 100 0.31 -2.10 10.62
N PHE A 101 0.07 -1.76 9.36
CA PHE A 101 0.38 -0.42 8.87
C PHE A 101 -0.65 0.61 9.29
N LEU A 102 -1.75 0.23 9.94
CA LEU A 102 -2.86 1.12 10.35
C LEU A 102 -3.04 1.18 11.86
N HIS A 103 -3.07 0.02 12.50
CA HIS A 103 -3.57 -0.15 13.86
C HIS A 103 -2.53 -0.69 14.83
N SER A 104 -1.32 -1.04 14.37
CA SER A 104 -0.29 -1.54 15.26
C SER A 104 0.33 -0.42 16.10
N ASP A 105 0.61 -0.75 17.35
CA ASP A 105 1.63 -0.03 18.10
C ASP A 105 2.99 -0.16 17.41
N TYR A 106 3.91 0.73 17.78
CA TYR A 106 5.24 0.80 17.16
C TYR A 106 6.03 -0.52 17.27
N LYS A 107 5.82 -1.32 18.33
CA LYS A 107 6.51 -2.59 18.56
C LYS A 107 6.01 -3.66 17.58
N SER A 108 4.70 -3.73 17.38
CA SER A 108 4.04 -4.64 16.45
C SER A 108 4.38 -4.29 15.00
N LEU A 109 4.44 -2.99 14.67
CA LEU A 109 4.95 -2.53 13.37
C LEU A 109 6.40 -2.98 13.15
N LYS A 110 7.29 -2.80 14.14
CA LYS A 110 8.68 -3.27 14.04
C LYS A 110 8.79 -4.76 13.78
N LEU A 111 7.94 -5.59 14.40
CA LEU A 111 7.96 -7.04 14.19
C LEU A 111 7.62 -7.40 12.73
N VAL A 112 6.61 -6.76 12.14
CA VAL A 112 6.26 -6.94 10.73
C VAL A 112 7.40 -6.48 9.82
N LEU A 113 7.95 -5.28 10.08
CA LEU A 113 9.08 -4.74 9.33
C LEU A 113 10.34 -5.61 9.41
N SER A 114 10.56 -6.29 10.54
CA SER A 114 11.74 -7.14 10.77
C SER A 114 11.55 -8.54 10.21
N GLY A 115 10.36 -9.13 10.33
CA GLY A 115 10.02 -10.43 9.76
C GLY A 115 10.13 -10.44 8.24
N ASN A 116 9.77 -9.33 7.59
CA ASN A 116 9.81 -9.20 6.13
C ASN A 116 11.23 -8.90 5.59
N ARG A 117 12.19 -8.52 6.44
CA ARG A 117 13.61 -8.43 6.05
C ARG A 117 14.27 -9.81 5.94
N LEU A 118 13.83 -10.79 6.73
CA LEU A 118 14.40 -12.15 6.72
C LEU A 118 14.09 -12.95 5.44
N PHE A 119 13.06 -12.56 4.68
CA PHE A 119 12.77 -13.12 3.35
C PHE A 119 13.53 -12.41 2.21
N GLY A 120 14.32 -11.38 2.53
CA GLY A 120 15.13 -10.62 1.59
C GLY A 120 16.54 -11.18 1.35
N ASP A 121 17.06 -12.00 2.27
CA ASP A 121 18.46 -12.45 2.28
C ASP A 121 18.66 -13.87 1.69
N CYS A 122 17.67 -14.42 0.99
CA CYS A 122 17.83 -15.64 0.20
C CYS A 122 17.90 -15.29 -1.29
N VAL A 123 19.04 -14.74 -1.73
CA VAL A 123 19.57 -14.83 -3.10
C VAL A 123 21.07 -15.04 -3.01
#